data_AF-A0A086Y1M4-F1
#
_entry.id   AF-A0A086Y1M4-F1
#
_cell.length_a   1.000
_cell.length_b   1.000
_cell.length_c   1.000
_cell.angle_alpha   90.00
_cell.angle_beta   90.00
_cell.angle_gamma   90.00
#
_symmetry.space_group_name_H-M   'P 1'
#
loop_
_entity.id
_entity.type
_entity.pdbx_description
1 polymer ?
#
loop_
_entity_poly.entity_id
_entity_poly.type
_entity_poly.pdbx_seq_one_letter_code
_entity_poly.pdbx_strand_id
1 'polypeptide(L)' 'MIAECDPLDAALIMSDALERMRIGAPVPPLMNALDEAKDWASFATPFERKAWLLACFNACTPKEQAGFLAHVTAKASA' A
#
# COMPACT_ATOMS: atom_id res chain seq x y z
N MET A 1 0.49 -29.71 -5.52
CA MET A 1 0.85 -28.28 -5.58
C MET A 1 -0.42 -27.43 -5.48
N ILE A 2 -0.35 -26.13 -5.14
CA ILE A 2 -1.56 -25.25 -5.11
C ILE A 2 -2.30 -25.26 -6.46
N ALA A 3 -1.57 -25.40 -7.56
CA ALA A 3 -2.12 -25.53 -8.91
C ALA A 3 -2.98 -26.81 -9.13
N GLU A 4 -2.95 -27.77 -8.20
CA GLU A 4 -3.71 -29.03 -8.26
C GLU A 4 -4.91 -29.02 -7.30
N CYS A 5 -5.05 -27.98 -6.46
CA CYS A 5 -6.19 -27.83 -5.57
C CYS A 5 -7.47 -27.47 -6.36
N ASP A 6 -8.64 -27.73 -5.76
CA ASP A 6 -9.88 -27.13 -6.23
C ASP A 6 -9.71 -25.60 -6.32
N PRO A 7 -10.24 -24.92 -7.36
CA PRO A 7 -10.05 -23.48 -7.53
C PRO A 7 -10.48 -22.64 -6.32
N LEU A 8 -11.52 -23.06 -5.59
CA LEU A 8 -11.99 -22.34 -4.40
C LEU A 8 -10.99 -22.50 -3.23
N ASP A 9 -10.49 -23.72 -3.02
CA ASP A 9 -9.49 -24.00 -2.00
C ASP A 9 -8.17 -23.28 -2.31
N ALA A 10 -7.75 -23.29 -3.58
CA ALA A 10 -6.57 -22.55 -4.03
C ALA A 10 -6.71 -21.04 -3.74
N ALA A 11 -7.89 -20.47 -4.00
CA ALA A 11 -8.17 -19.06 -3.71
C ALA A 11 -8.15 -18.77 -2.20
N LEU A 12 -8.74 -19.64 -1.38
CA LEU A 12 -8.76 -19.49 0.09
C LEU A 12 -7.35 -19.56 0.67
N ILE A 13 -6.55 -20.55 0.27
CA ILE A 13 -5.17 -20.72 0.75
C ILE A 13 -4.31 -19.53 0.35
N MET A 14 -4.43 -19.04 -0.89
CA MET A 14 -3.69 -17.86 -1.34
C MET A 14 -4.14 -16.58 -0.65
N SER A 15 -5.43 -16.43 -0.37
CA SER A 15 -5.94 -15.28 0.37
C SER A 15 -5.45 -15.27 1.82
N ASP A 16 -5.49 -16.41 2.51
CA ASP A 16 -4.96 -16.55 3.88
C ASP A 16 -3.44 -16.32 3.93
N ALA A 17 -2.70 -16.87 2.96
CA ALA A 17 -1.26 -16.65 2.86
C ALA A 17 -0.92 -15.15 2.67
N LEU A 18 -1.65 -14.45 1.80
CA LEU A 18 -1.48 -13.01 1.60
C LEU A 18 -1.85 -12.21 2.85
N GLU A 19 -2.92 -12.59 3.55
CA GLU A 19 -3.34 -11.93 4.79
C GLU A 19 -2.29 -12.08 5.89
N ARG A 20 -1.69 -13.27 6.02
CA ARG A 20 -0.59 -13.53 6.97
C ARG A 20 0.69 -12.78 6.66
N MET A 21 0.89 -12.36 5.41
CA MET A 21 2.05 -11.56 5.00
C MET A 21 1.88 -10.07 5.29
N ARG A 22 0.71 -9.62 5.78
CA ARG A 22 0.49 -8.23 6.14
C ARG A 22 1.43 -7.80 7.27
N ILE A 23 2.00 -6.62 7.10
CA ILE A 23 2.89 -6.00 8.08
C ILE A 23 2.10 -5.30 9.19
N GLY A 24 0.85 -4.92 8.90
CA GLY A 24 -0.03 -4.24 9.83
C GLY A 24 0.08 -2.72 9.72
N ALA A 25 0.04 -2.03 10.86
CA ALA A 25 0.16 -0.58 10.90
C ALA A 25 1.64 -0.13 10.78
N PRO A 26 1.96 0.96 10.07
CA PRO A 26 3.21 1.67 10.19
C PRO A 26 3.48 2.04 11.63
N VAL A 27 4.75 1.94 11.97
CA VAL A 27 5.28 2.36 13.25
C VAL A 27 5.22 3.89 13.33
N PRO A 28 4.94 4.48 14.50
CA PRO A 28 4.98 5.93 14.67
C PRO A 28 6.34 6.50 14.28
N PRO A 29 6.37 7.68 13.62
CA PRO A 29 7.63 8.22 13.15
C PRO A 29 8.56 8.61 14.30
N LEU A 30 9.79 8.09 14.31
CA LEU A 30 10.87 8.47 15.24
C LEU A 30 11.49 9.83 14.91
N MET A 31 11.67 10.17 13.62
CA MET A 31 12.31 11.44 13.21
C MET A 31 11.64 12.11 12.01
N ASN A 32 11.40 11.38 10.92
CA ASN A 32 10.89 11.95 9.67
C ASN A 32 9.81 11.06 9.06
N ALA A 33 8.58 11.58 9.01
CA ALA A 33 7.43 10.84 8.51
C ALA A 33 7.57 10.36 7.06
N LEU A 34 8.28 11.09 6.20
CA LEU A 34 8.45 10.69 4.79
C LEU A 34 9.48 9.57 4.63
N ASP A 35 10.61 9.65 5.34
CA ASP A 35 11.62 8.58 5.26
C ASP A 35 11.11 7.29 5.88
N GLU A 36 10.37 7.38 6.98
CA GLU A 36 9.74 6.22 7.60
C GLU A 36 8.61 5.63 6.76
N ALA A 37 7.86 6.48 6.04
CA ALA A 37 6.90 6.01 5.05
C ALA A 37 7.58 5.27 3.87
N LYS A 38 8.78 5.70 3.45
CA LYS A 38 9.56 4.99 2.41
C LYS A 38 10.04 3.63 2.92
N ASP A 39 10.59 3.60 4.13
CA ASP A 39 11.08 2.37 4.75
C ASP A 39 9.93 1.38 4.91
N TRP A 40 8.80 1.81 5.46
CA TRP A 40 7.61 0.96 5.58
C TRP A 40 7.09 0.45 4.23
N ALA A 41 7.04 1.33 3.23
CA ALA A 41 6.61 0.95 1.88
C ALA A 41 7.54 -0.09 1.22
N SER A 42 8.79 -0.22 1.66
CA SER A 42 9.75 -1.19 1.13
C SER A 42 9.41 -2.65 1.48
N PHE A 43 8.72 -2.88 2.61
CA PHE A 43 8.35 -4.22 3.09
C PHE A 43 6.83 -4.46 3.20
N ALA A 44 6.01 -3.41 3.13
CA ALA A 44 4.55 -3.54 3.11
C ALA A 44 4.04 -4.33 1.90
N THR A 45 2.95 -5.07 2.09
CA THR A 45 2.30 -5.79 0.99
C THR A 45 1.69 -4.82 -0.04
N PRO A 46 1.50 -5.22 -1.31
CA PRO A 46 0.85 -4.37 -2.31
C PRO A 46 -0.55 -3.89 -1.92
N PHE A 47 -1.30 -4.71 -1.18
CA PHE A 47 -2.61 -4.33 -0.65
C PHE A 47 -2.49 -3.19 0.36
N GLU A 48 -1.58 -3.35 1.33
CA GLU A 48 -1.36 -2.34 2.37
C GLU A 48 -0.91 -1.00 1.77
N ARG A 49 0.05 -1.00 0.84
CA ARG A 49 0.46 0.25 0.18
C ARG A 49 -0.71 1.00 -0.48
N LYS A 50 -1.60 0.28 -1.17
CA LYS A 50 -2.77 0.89 -1.83
C LYS A 50 -3.81 1.38 -0.83
N ALA A 51 -4.09 0.60 0.22
CA ALA A 51 -5.04 0.97 1.26
C ALA A 51 -4.60 2.26 1.97
N TRP A 52 -3.33 2.32 2.38
CA TRP A 52 -2.75 3.47 3.07
C TRP A 52 -2.67 4.70 2.15
N LEU A 53 -2.23 4.52 0.90
CA LEU A 53 -2.21 5.60 -0.10
C LEU A 53 -3.60 6.22 -0.29
N LEU A 54 -4.63 5.39 -0.49
CA LEU A 54 -6.00 5.87 -0.69
C LEU A 54 -6.53 6.61 0.54
N ALA A 55 -6.31 6.05 1.73
CA ALA A 55 -6.74 6.68 2.99
C ALA A 55 -6.08 8.05 3.19
N CYS A 56 -4.75 8.15 2.99
CA CYS A 56 -4.02 9.41 3.10
C CYS A 56 -4.50 10.43 2.06
N PHE A 57 -4.67 10.03 0.80
CA PHE A 57 -5.11 10.92 -0.27
C PHE A 57 -6.54 11.45 -0.02
N ASN A 58 -7.46 10.59 0.44
CA ASN A 58 -8.83 11.00 0.74
C ASN A 58 -8.94 11.92 1.96
N ALA A 59 -7.97 11.86 2.89
CA ALA A 59 -7.92 12.77 4.05
C ALA A 59 -7.43 14.18 3.68
N CYS A 60 -6.76 14.35 2.54
CA CYS A 60 -6.33 15.65 2.04
C CYS A 60 -7.51 16.52 1.60
N THR A 61 -7.36 17.84 1.71
CA THR A 61 -8.29 18.81 1.11
C THR A 61 -8.27 18.72 -0.42
N PRO A 62 -9.33 19.18 -1.12
CA PRO A 62 -9.35 19.17 -2.59
C PRO A 62 -8.15 19.90 -3.22
N LYS A 63 -7.65 20.96 -2.59
CA LYS A 63 -6.47 21.71 -3.05
C LYS A 63 -5.19 20.87 -2.94
N GLU A 64 -5.00 20.18 -1.82
CA GLU A 64 -3.84 19.31 -1.60
C GLU A 64 -3.87 18.11 -2.55
N GLN A 65 -5.04 17.49 -2.75
CA GLN A 65 -5.24 16.42 -3.73
C GLN A 65 -4.83 16.85 -5.14
N ALA A 66 -5.30 18.02 -5.58
CA ALA A 66 -4.94 18.57 -6.89
C ALA A 66 -3.43 18.83 -7.01
N GLY A 67 -2.81 19.40 -5.97
CA GLY A 67 -1.37 19.62 -5.92
C GLY A 67 -0.57 18.33 -5.98
N PHE A 68 -0.99 17.30 -5.25
CA PHE A 68 -0.37 15.98 -5.27
C PHE A 68 -0.47 15.35 -6.67
N LEU A 69 -1.64 15.36 -7.29
CA LEU A 69 -1.85 14.83 -8.64
C LEU A 69 -0.98 15.55 -9.68
N ALA A 70 -0.89 16.88 -9.62
CA ALA A 70 0.00 17.65 -10.48
C ALA A 70 1.48 17.24 -10.31
N HIS A 71 1.94 17.04 -9.06
CA HIS A 71 3.32 16.65 -8.78
C HIS A 71 3.67 15.26 -9.35
N VAL A 72 2.81 14.26 -9.13
CA VAL A 72 3.10 12.88 -9.56
C VAL A 72 2.93 12.70 -11.07
N THR A 73 2.02 13.43 -11.71
CA THR A 73 1.83 13.38 -13.17
C THR A 73 2.94 14.11 -13.93
N ALA A 74 3.46 15.22 -13.38
CA ALA A 74 4.61 15.91 -13.95
C ALA A 74 5.86 15.00 -13.95
N LYS A 75 6.09 14.24 -12.87
CA LYS A 75 7.18 13.26 -12.79
C LYS A 75 7.03 12.05 -13.71
N ALA A 76 5.80 11.67 -14.09
CA ALA A 76 5.56 10.56 -15.01
C ALA A 76 5.81 10.92 -16.48
N SER A 77 5.87 12.22 -16.79
CA SER A 77 6.07 12.74 -18.16
C SER A 77 7.52 13.15 -18.45
N ALA A 78 8.43 12.97 -17.48
CA ALA A 78 9.85 13.32 -17.56
C ALA A 78 10.72 12.06 -17.60
#